data_AF-A0A919XH14-F1
#
_entry.id   AF-A0A919XH14-F1
#
_cell.length_a   1.000
_cell.length_b   1.000
_cell.length_c   1.000
_cell.angle_alpha   90.00
_cell.angle_beta   90.00
_cell.angle_gamma   90.00
#
_symmetry.space_group_name_H-M   'P 1'
#
loop_
_entity.id
_entity.type
_entity.pdbx_description
1 polymer ?
#
loop_
_entity_poly.entity_id
_entity_poly.type
_entity_poly.pdbx_seq_one_letter_code
_entity_poly.pdbx_strand_id
1 'polypeptide(L)'
;MLYWLFERMDVFLPVFVICPLLAALIGVFCRLLRVHIAVGSGIALLLPLLFIANDLPTMMMNLDAWAMYGAIYGLIAFAVYKVSPKRVKP
;
A
#
# COMPACT_ATOMS: atom_id res chain seq x y z
N MET A 1 5.16 16.85 0.27
CA MET A 1 4.87 15.92 -0.83
C MET A 1 6.10 15.07 -1.07
N LEU A 2 6.00 13.74 -0.99
CA LEU A 2 7.14 12.86 -1.30
C LEU A 2 7.65 13.11 -2.73
N TYR A 3 6.77 13.55 -3.64
CA TYR A 3 7.07 13.93 -5.02
C TYR A 3 8.20 14.98 -5.15
N TRP A 4 8.31 15.92 -4.21
CA TRP A 4 9.39 16.93 -4.19
C TRP A 4 10.74 16.34 -3.76
N LEU A 5 10.75 15.27 -2.97
CA LEU A 5 11.97 14.56 -2.58
C LEU A 5 12.47 13.64 -3.70
N PHE A 6 11.62 13.36 -4.69
CA PHE A 6 11.79 12.34 -5.72
C PHE A 6 11.57 12.90 -7.15
N GLU A 7 11.83 14.19 -7.39
CA GLU A 7 11.65 14.84 -8.71
C GLU A 7 12.36 14.15 -9.88
N ARG A 8 13.35 13.28 -9.61
CA ARG A 8 14.08 12.49 -10.63
C ARG A 8 13.80 10.99 -10.57
N MET A 9 12.90 10.54 -9.71
CA MET A 9 12.68 9.11 -9.53
C MET A 9 11.60 8.63 -10.50
N ASP A 10 11.90 7.56 -11.23
CA ASP A 10 10.96 6.94 -12.16
C ASP A 10 9.63 6.66 -11.46
N VAL A 11 8.53 7.11 -12.07
CA VAL A 11 7.15 6.90 -11.57
C VAL A 11 6.85 5.42 -11.36
N PHE A 12 7.56 4.54 -12.07
CA PHE A 12 7.49 3.09 -11.90
C PHE A 12 8.00 2.63 -10.53
N LEU A 13 8.98 3.28 -9.94
CA LEU A 13 9.61 2.81 -8.70
C LEU A 13 8.66 2.89 -7.48
N PRO A 14 7.92 3.99 -7.26
CA PRO A 14 6.88 4.04 -6.24
C PRO A 14 5.79 2.98 -6.42
N VAL A 15 5.31 2.81 -7.65
CA VAL A 15 4.17 1.95 -7.98
C VAL A 15 4.54 0.46 -7.92
N PHE A 16 5.69 0.08 -8.46
CA PHE A 16 6.07 -1.34 -8.61
C PHE A 16 6.99 -1.86 -7.50
N VAL A 17 7.61 -0.98 -6.72
CA VAL A 17 8.57 -1.40 -5.68
C VAL A 17 8.12 -0.91 -4.30
N ILE A 18 7.99 0.40 -4.11
CA ILE A 18 7.77 0.97 -2.77
C ILE A 18 6.38 0.60 -2.23
N CYS A 19 5.32 0.81 -3.01
CA CYS A 19 3.96 0.53 -2.57
C CYS A 19 3.73 -0.97 -2.29
N PRO A 20 4.15 -1.92 -3.15
CA PRO A 20 4.09 -3.35 -2.86
C PRO A 20 4.85 -3.75 -1.61
N LEU A 21 6.05 -3.21 -1.38
CA LEU A 21 6.84 -3.48 -0.17
C LEU A 21 6.14 -2.97 1.08
N LEU A 22 5.61 -1.75 1.05
CA LEU A 22 4.85 -1.19 2.17
C LEU A 22 3.58 -2.00 2.45
N ALA A 23 2.86 -2.43 1.41
CA ALA A 23 1.69 -3.29 1.54
C ALA A 23 2.04 -4.64 2.18
N ALA A 24 3.16 -5.24 1.77
CA ALA A 24 3.68 -6.46 2.38
C ALA A 24 4.00 -6.24 3.86
N LEU A 25 4.72 -5.16 4.20
CA LEU A 25 5.03 -4.80 5.59
C LEU A 25 3.77 -4.62 6.42
N ILE A 26 2.74 -3.93 5.91
CA ILE A 26 1.44 -3.80 6.59
C ILE A 26 0.84 -5.19 6.87
N GLY A 27 0.87 -6.10 5.90
CA GLY A 27 0.42 -7.49 6.08
C GLY A 27 1.15 -8.21 7.22
N VAL A 28 2.49 -8.09 7.26
CA VAL A 28 3.32 -8.65 8.34
C VAL A 28 2.97 -8.02 9.69
N PHE A 29 2.91 -6.69 9.77
CA PHE A 29 2.60 -5.98 11.02
C PHE A 29 1.21 -6.31 11.54
N CYS A 30 0.20 -6.37 10.67
CA CYS A 30 -1.15 -6.78 11.05
C CYS A 30 -1.15 -8.20 11.64
N ARG A 31 -0.33 -9.10 11.09
CA ARG A 31 -0.18 -10.46 11.62
C ARG A 31 0.50 -10.49 12.99
N LEU A 32 1.59 -9.74 13.15
CA LEU A 32 2.36 -9.68 14.39
C LEU A 32 1.58 -9.02 15.54
N LEU A 33 0.86 -7.95 15.24
CA LEU A 33 0.07 -7.17 16.20
C LEU A 33 -1.36 -7.73 16.38
N ARG A 34 -1.72 -8.79 15.66
CA ARG A 34 -3.08 -9.39 15.65
C ARG A 34 -4.19 -8.38 15.27
N VAL A 35 -3.84 -7.38 14.46
CA VAL A 35 -4.81 -6.44 13.91
C VAL A 35 -5.64 -7.14 12.84
N HIS A 36 -6.92 -6.80 12.77
CA HIS A 36 -7.84 -7.35 11.78
C HIS A 36 -7.36 -7.01 10.37
N ILE A 37 -7.27 -8.01 9.48
CA ILE A 37 -6.70 -7.83 8.13
C ILE A 37 -7.49 -6.84 7.26
N ALA A 38 -8.78 -6.64 7.54
CA ALA A 38 -9.56 -5.59 6.87
C ALA A 38 -8.96 -4.19 7.10
N VAL A 39 -8.39 -3.92 8.29
CA VAL A 39 -7.72 -2.66 8.59
C VAL A 39 -6.43 -2.54 7.78
N GLY A 40 -5.61 -3.59 7.75
CA GLY A 40 -4.38 -3.62 6.96
C GLY A 40 -4.61 -3.46 5.46
N SER A 41 -5.63 -4.13 4.93
CA SER A 41 -6.03 -4.03 3.52
C SER A 41 -6.61 -2.65 3.20
N GLY A 42 -7.36 -2.05 4.13
CA GLY A 42 -7.85 -0.67 4.01
C GLY A 42 -6.70 0.34 3.96
N ILE A 43 -5.70 0.20 4.82
CA ILE A 43 -4.49 1.05 4.79
C ILE A 43 -3.72 0.83 3.47
N ALA A 44 -3.60 -0.42 3.02
CA ALA A 44 -2.95 -0.76 1.75
C ALA A 44 -3.64 -0.09 0.54
N LEU A 45 -4.95 0.04 0.58
CA LEU A 45 -5.75 0.70 -0.46
C LEU A 45 -5.52 2.22 -0.53
N LEU A 46 -5.03 2.83 0.56
CA LEU A 46 -4.72 4.25 0.63
C LEU A 46 -3.30 4.58 0.15
N LEU A 47 -2.41 3.59 -0.04
CA LEU A 47 -1.05 3.83 -0.52
C LEU A 47 -0.93 4.59 -1.85
N PRO A 48 -1.73 4.28 -2.90
CA PRO A 48 -1.64 5.02 -4.15
C PRO A 48 -2.00 6.50 -3.98
N LEU A 49 -2.85 6.85 -3.01
CA LEU A 49 -3.23 8.25 -2.74
C LEU A 49 -2.04 9.09 -2.27
N LEU A 50 -1.01 8.49 -1.65
CA LEU A 50 0.21 9.21 -1.27
C LEU A 50 0.94 9.83 -2.47
N PHE A 51 0.68 9.32 -3.69
CA PHE A 51 1.31 9.77 -4.92
C PHE A 51 0.34 10.51 -5.86
N ILE A 52 -0.96 10.18 -5.79
CA ILE A 52 -1.99 10.72 -6.69
C ILE A 52 -2.72 11.94 -6.09
N ALA A 53 -2.86 12.03 -4.76
CA ALA A 53 -3.68 13.04 -4.09
C ALA A 53 -2.97 14.40 -3.92
N ASN A 54 -2.20 14.83 -4.93
CA ASN A 54 -1.59 16.17 -4.92
C ASN A 54 -2.64 17.27 -5.14
N ASP A 55 -3.65 17.02 -6.00
CA ASP A 55 -4.76 17.93 -6.25
C ASP A 55 -6.07 17.14 -6.48
N LEU A 56 -7.21 17.69 -6.04
CA LEU A 56 -8.53 17.06 -6.16
C LEU A 56 -8.91 16.70 -7.63
N PRO A 57 -8.62 17.54 -8.64
CA PRO A 57 -8.87 17.20 -10.04
C PRO A 57 -8.01 16.02 -10.52
N THR A 58 -6.74 15.97 -10.13
CA THR A 58 -5.82 14.88 -10.46
C THR A 58 -6.27 13.57 -9.82
N MET A 59 -6.80 13.63 -8.60
CA MET A 59 -7.39 12.46 -7.94
C MET A 59 -8.63 11.93 -8.68
N MET A 60 -9.52 12.82 -9.13
CA MET A 60 -10.71 12.41 -9.88
C MET A 60 -10.36 11.79 -11.25
N MET A 61 -9.32 12.30 -11.92
CA MET A 61 -8.86 11.77 -13.21
C MET A 61 -8.13 10.42 -13.10
N ASN A 62 -7.63 10.06 -11.92
CA ASN A 62 -6.85 8.82 -11.69
C ASN A 62 -7.55 7.89 -10.68
N LEU A 63 -8.87 8.01 -10.54
CA LEU A 63 -9.66 7.25 -9.56
C LEU A 63 -9.70 5.74 -9.91
N ASP A 64 -9.68 5.44 -11.20
CA ASP A 64 -9.52 4.09 -11.76
C ASP A 64 -8.16 3.48 -11.40
N ALA A 65 -7.07 4.23 -11.59
CA ALA A 65 -5.73 3.82 -11.22
C ALA A 65 -5.63 3.60 -9.71
N TRP A 66 -6.18 4.51 -8.91
CA TRP A 66 -6.25 4.34 -7.45
C TRP A 66 -6.97 3.05 -7.06
N ALA A 67 -8.16 2.80 -7.62
CA ALA A 67 -8.94 1.60 -7.28
C ALA A 67 -8.21 0.32 -7.68
N MET A 68 -7.61 0.28 -8.87
CA MET A 68 -6.87 -0.88 -9.37
C MET A 68 -5.61 -1.16 -8.54
N TYR A 69 -4.72 -0.16 -8.39
CA TYR A 69 -3.48 -0.34 -7.64
C TYR A 69 -3.75 -0.54 -6.14
N GLY A 70 -4.72 0.16 -5.58
CA GLY A 70 -5.15 -0.01 -4.19
C GLY A 70 -5.67 -1.43 -3.92
N ALA A 71 -6.46 -2.00 -4.84
CA ALA A 71 -6.91 -3.38 -4.74
C ALA A 71 -5.73 -4.38 -4.81
N ILE A 72 -4.79 -4.17 -5.74
CA ILE A 72 -3.57 -4.99 -5.84
C ILE A 72 -2.77 -4.96 -4.54
N TYR A 73 -2.54 -3.77 -3.98
CA TYR A 73 -1.80 -3.63 -2.72
C TYR A 73 -2.56 -4.25 -1.53
N GLY A 74 -3.89 -4.11 -1.49
CA GLY A 74 -4.73 -4.81 -0.51
C GLY A 74 -4.59 -6.33 -0.59
N LEU A 75 -4.59 -6.89 -1.79
CA LEU A 75 -4.35 -8.32 -2.02
C LEU A 75 -2.96 -8.75 -1.57
N ILE A 76 -1.93 -7.94 -1.83
CA ILE A 76 -0.55 -8.21 -1.35
C ILE A 76 -0.54 -8.24 0.18
N ALA A 77 -1.10 -7.22 0.84
CA ALA A 77 -1.17 -7.17 2.30
C ALA A 77 -1.90 -8.38 2.88
N PHE A 78 -3.01 -8.80 2.26
CA PHE A 78 -3.77 -9.98 2.65
C PHE A 78 -2.97 -11.28 2.45
N ALA A 79 -2.35 -11.46 1.29
CA ALA A 79 -1.54 -12.63 0.97
C ALA A 79 -0.39 -12.76 1.97
N VAL A 80 0.34 -11.67 2.22
CA VAL A 80 1.44 -11.63 3.19
C VAL A 80 0.95 -11.91 4.61
N TYR A 81 -0.18 -11.34 5.02
CA TYR A 81 -0.79 -11.64 6.33
C TYR A 81 -1.10 -13.14 6.51
N LYS A 82 -1.57 -13.81 5.44
CA LYS A 82 -1.91 -15.23 5.46
C LYS A 82 -0.68 -16.14 5.56
N VAL A 83 0.37 -15.84 4.80
CA VAL A 83 1.61 -16.65 4.80
C VAL A 83 2.55 -16.32 5.95
N SER A 84 2.40 -15.14 6.56
CA SER A 84 3.26 -14.71 7.67
C SER A 84 3.04 -15.57 8.92
N PRO A 85 4.13 -16.04 9.56
CA PRO A 85 4.02 -16.84 10.76
C PRO A 85 3.31 -16.04 11.86
N LYS A 86 2.44 -16.72 12.61
CA LYS A 86 1.91 -16.14 13.85
C LYS A 86 3.10 -15.91 14.77
N ARG A 87 3.14 -14.76 15.45
CA ARG A 87 4.19 -14.41 16.42
C ARG A 87 4.51 -15.65 17.28
N VAL A 88 5.72 -16.18 17.12
CA VAL A 88 6.23 -17.26 17.96
C VAL A 88 6.32 -16.66 19.36
N LYS A 89 5.57 -17.21 20.31
CA LYS A 89 5.75 -16.81 21.71
C LYS A 89 7.20 -17.15 22.07
N PRO A 90 7.98 -16.21 22.62
CA PRO A 90 9.29 -16.53 23.16
C PRO A 90 9.16 -17.54 24.31
#